data_AF-F6DIL1-F1
#
_entry.id   AF-F6DIL1-F1
#
_cell.length_a   1.000
_cell.length_b   1.000
_cell.length_c   1.000
_cell.angle_alpha   90.00
_cell.angle_beta   90.00
_cell.angle_gamma   90.00
#
_symmetry.space_group_name_H-M   'P 1'
#
loop_
_entity.id
_entity.type
_entity.pdbx_description
1 polymer ?
#
loop_
_entity_poly.entity_id
_entity_poly.type
_entity_poly.pdbx_seq_one_letter_code
_entity_poly.pdbx_strand_id
1 'polypeptide(L)'
;MRTLASTPRPLLYLHRGGGGFFDLLLAQVAAARLPLFLHPVAMEEGWEAFLPCLKGLGFAGAVLEEAASVPEGVRLEAEAEKARRVDLLVPTGGGLLGQYTEGVALERLLAQRFPGARALWLGPLRFELAPFLRGLGEVHVAAPSYAEGDAFLARLPAPLRGRVALRPEEVRALVLRVDLLLLNTPRPPLDLAQPYHAALALTPGALAVAERVQLFLGPEDLWSGRVWAVLEGLGHTPLG
;
A
#
# COMPACT_ATOMS: atom_id res chain seq x y z
N MET A 1 20.43 31.96 -1.60
CA MET A 1 20.90 30.61 -2.01
C MET A 1 20.39 30.35 -3.41
N ARG A 2 21.28 30.17 -4.39
CA ARG A 2 20.89 29.80 -5.76
C ARG A 2 20.42 28.35 -5.74
N THR A 3 19.14 28.11 -5.97
CA THR A 3 18.63 26.81 -6.40
C THR A 3 19.31 26.49 -7.73
N LEU A 4 20.30 25.59 -7.71
CA LEU A 4 20.75 24.94 -8.94
C LEU A 4 19.50 24.29 -9.53
N ALA A 5 19.10 24.73 -10.73
CA ALA A 5 18.01 24.11 -11.46
C ALA A 5 18.38 22.63 -11.65
N SER A 6 17.75 21.76 -10.89
CA SER A 6 17.94 20.32 -10.99
C SER A 6 17.44 19.88 -12.36
N THR A 7 18.31 19.26 -13.15
CA THR A 7 17.95 18.68 -14.44
C THR A 7 16.78 17.72 -14.25
N PRO A 8 15.70 17.82 -15.06
CA PRO A 8 14.60 16.87 -15.00
C PRO A 8 15.12 15.44 -15.16
N ARG A 9 14.72 14.54 -14.25
CA ARG A 9 15.07 13.11 -14.30
C ARG A 9 13.84 12.28 -14.62
N PRO A 10 13.92 11.34 -15.57
CA PRO A 10 12.79 10.46 -15.86
C PRO A 10 12.56 9.49 -14.69
N LEU A 11 11.30 9.18 -14.43
CA LEU A 11 10.84 8.22 -13.44
C LEU A 11 9.99 7.19 -14.17
N LEU A 12 10.41 5.93 -14.19
CA LEU A 12 9.59 4.88 -14.80
C LEU A 12 8.39 4.59 -13.91
N TYR A 13 7.22 4.45 -14.54
CA TYR A 13 6.00 4.00 -13.91
C TYR A 13 5.56 2.69 -14.57
N LEU A 14 5.67 1.58 -13.84
CA LEU A 14 5.46 0.24 -14.34
C LEU A 14 4.05 -0.24 -13.96
N HIS A 15 3.24 -0.64 -14.94
CA HIS A 15 1.84 -1.02 -14.71
C HIS A 15 1.38 -2.25 -15.51
N ARG A 16 0.32 -2.93 -15.08
CA ARG A 16 -0.26 -4.11 -15.74
C ARG A 16 -1.62 -3.91 -16.42
N GLY A 17 -2.16 -2.70 -16.37
CA GLY A 17 -3.50 -2.45 -16.91
C GLY A 17 -4.09 -1.10 -16.56
N GLY A 18 -3.37 -0.30 -15.77
CA GLY A 18 -3.75 1.05 -15.38
C GLY A 18 -4.68 1.05 -14.16
N GLY A 19 -4.36 1.92 -13.22
CA GLY A 19 -5.17 2.30 -12.07
C GLY A 19 -4.97 3.78 -11.74
N GLY A 20 -5.72 4.30 -10.76
CA GLY A 20 -5.76 5.73 -10.43
C GLY A 20 -4.47 6.28 -9.79
N PHE A 21 -3.53 5.42 -9.43
CA PHE A 21 -2.30 5.83 -8.73
C PHE A 21 -1.36 6.68 -9.61
N PHE A 22 -1.29 6.41 -10.93
CA PHE A 22 -0.48 7.21 -11.86
C PHE A 22 -0.89 8.68 -11.85
N ASP A 23 -2.19 8.95 -11.96
CA ASP A 23 -2.73 10.29 -12.05
C ASP A 23 -2.47 11.09 -10.76
N LEU A 24 -2.60 10.43 -9.59
CA LEU A 24 -2.25 11.04 -8.31
C LEU A 24 -0.76 11.39 -8.19
N LEU A 25 0.12 10.47 -8.60
CA LEU A 25 1.57 10.73 -8.56
C LEU A 25 1.95 11.86 -9.52
N LEU A 26 1.38 11.87 -10.73
CA LEU A 26 1.59 12.91 -11.73
C LEU A 26 1.11 14.27 -11.22
N ALA A 27 -0.11 14.32 -10.64
CA ALA A 27 -0.68 15.54 -10.09
C ALA A 27 0.21 16.12 -8.97
N GLN A 28 0.70 15.28 -8.06
CA GLN A 28 1.57 15.73 -6.97
C GLN A 28 2.94 16.22 -7.47
N VAL A 29 3.55 15.50 -8.42
CA VAL A 29 4.81 15.93 -9.05
C VAL A 29 4.65 17.29 -9.73
N ALA A 30 3.55 17.50 -10.46
CA ALA A 30 3.24 18.76 -11.11
C ALA A 30 2.98 19.89 -10.09
N ALA A 31 2.16 19.64 -9.06
CA ALA A 31 1.82 20.61 -8.04
C ALA A 31 3.05 21.08 -7.25
N ALA A 32 3.93 20.14 -6.87
CA ALA A 32 5.19 20.43 -6.17
C ALA A 32 6.32 20.91 -7.10
N ARG A 33 6.08 21.01 -8.42
CA ARG A 33 7.06 21.41 -9.45
C ARG A 33 8.36 20.61 -9.35
N LEU A 34 8.25 19.31 -9.08
CA LEU A 34 9.42 18.45 -8.93
C LEU A 34 10.09 18.22 -10.29
N PRO A 35 11.42 18.06 -10.33
CA PRO A 35 12.18 17.80 -11.56
C PRO A 35 12.06 16.32 -11.98
N LEU A 36 10.83 15.79 -12.00
CA LEU A 36 10.53 14.40 -12.31
C LEU A 36 9.64 14.33 -13.56
N PHE A 37 9.99 13.46 -14.50
CA PHE A 37 9.18 13.18 -15.68
C PHE A 37 8.71 11.73 -15.65
N LEU A 38 7.42 11.51 -15.36
CA LEU A 38 6.86 10.18 -15.29
C LEU A 38 6.75 9.56 -16.69
N HIS A 39 7.25 8.34 -16.84
CA HIS A 39 7.17 7.58 -18.09
C HIS A 39 6.45 6.25 -17.84
N PRO A 40 5.15 6.15 -18.22
CA PRO A 40 4.39 4.92 -18.05
C PRO A 40 4.88 3.86 -19.03
N VAL A 41 5.10 2.64 -18.52
CA VAL A 41 5.56 1.48 -19.26
C VAL A 41 4.75 0.27 -18.80
N ALA A 42 4.18 -0.46 -19.76
CA ALA A 42 3.51 -1.72 -19.45
C ALA A 42 4.52 -2.76 -18.97
N MET A 43 4.20 -3.44 -17.87
CA MET A 43 5.00 -4.54 -17.33
C MET A 43 4.75 -5.80 -18.16
N GLU A 44 5.71 -6.12 -19.01
CA GLU A 44 5.79 -7.39 -19.73
C GLU A 44 6.70 -8.39 -18.98
N GLU A 45 6.75 -9.63 -19.47
CA GLU A 45 7.67 -10.64 -18.95
C GLU A 45 9.12 -10.17 -19.10
N GLY A 46 9.91 -10.29 -18.02
CA GLY A 46 11.32 -9.89 -18.03
C GLY A 46 11.57 -8.38 -17.85
N TRP A 47 10.58 -7.62 -17.38
CA TRP A 47 10.74 -6.20 -17.02
C TRP A 47 11.93 -5.97 -16.05
N GLU A 48 12.32 -6.95 -15.25
CA GLU A 48 13.46 -6.84 -14.34
C GLU A 48 14.78 -6.59 -15.08
N ALA A 49 14.90 -6.98 -16.35
CA ALA A 49 16.13 -6.92 -17.12
C ALA A 49 16.65 -5.49 -17.35
N PHE A 50 15.80 -4.46 -17.36
CA PHE A 50 16.23 -3.08 -17.55
C PHE A 50 16.67 -2.40 -16.24
N LEU A 51 16.37 -2.99 -15.08
CA LEU A 51 16.64 -2.37 -13.78
C LEU A 51 18.09 -1.95 -13.57
N PRO A 52 19.11 -2.76 -13.94
CA PRO A 52 20.51 -2.36 -13.81
C PRO A 52 20.87 -1.10 -14.62
N CYS A 53 20.12 -0.81 -15.69
CA CYS A 53 20.39 0.31 -16.59
C CYS A 53 19.86 1.65 -16.08
N LEU A 54 18.99 1.67 -15.05
CA LEU A 54 18.33 2.89 -14.56
C LEU A 54 19.32 4.02 -14.27
N LYS A 55 20.42 3.72 -13.57
CA LYS A 55 21.45 4.70 -13.23
C LYS A 55 22.17 5.24 -14.47
N GLY A 56 22.58 4.34 -15.37
CA GLY A 56 23.31 4.70 -16.59
C GLY A 56 22.49 5.53 -17.56
N LEU A 57 21.17 5.33 -17.56
CA LEU A 57 20.20 6.08 -18.37
C LEU A 57 19.67 7.34 -17.66
N GLY A 58 20.16 7.66 -16.45
CA GLY A 58 19.81 8.88 -15.73
C GLY A 58 18.42 8.89 -15.09
N PHE A 59 17.77 7.73 -14.92
CA PHE A 59 16.47 7.64 -14.25
C PHE A 59 16.59 7.96 -12.75
N ALA A 60 15.59 8.66 -12.23
CA ALA A 60 15.41 8.86 -10.78
C ALA A 60 15.06 7.55 -10.07
N GLY A 61 14.36 6.64 -10.76
CA GLY A 61 13.98 5.33 -10.26
C GLY A 61 12.89 4.67 -11.11
N ALA A 62 12.30 3.62 -10.56
CA ALA A 62 11.14 2.94 -11.10
C ALA A 62 10.10 2.72 -10.00
N VAL A 63 8.88 3.19 -10.22
CA VAL A 63 7.70 2.95 -9.38
C VAL A 63 6.90 1.85 -10.04
N LEU A 64 6.48 0.85 -9.27
CA LEU A 64 5.58 -0.19 -9.75
C LEU A 64 4.19 0.09 -9.20
N GLU A 65 3.18 0.08 -10.04
CA GLU A 65 1.80 0.24 -9.60
C GLU A 65 1.39 -0.85 -8.60
N GLU A 66 1.72 -2.10 -8.93
CA GLU A 66 1.53 -3.27 -8.07
C GLU A 66 2.87 -3.77 -7.56
N ALA A 67 2.95 -4.08 -6.27
CA ALA A 67 4.18 -4.55 -5.67
C ALA A 67 4.59 -5.94 -6.18
N ALA A 68 5.80 -6.02 -6.73
CA ALA A 68 6.37 -7.24 -7.30
C ALA A 68 7.30 -7.95 -6.31
N SER A 69 7.62 -9.21 -6.65
CA SER A 69 8.69 -9.95 -5.99
C SER A 69 10.02 -9.20 -6.09
N VAL A 70 10.89 -9.41 -5.11
CA VAL A 70 12.20 -8.75 -5.05
C VAL A 70 13.08 -9.23 -6.21
N PRO A 71 13.54 -8.33 -7.11
CA PRO A 71 14.49 -8.69 -8.16
C PRO A 71 15.86 -9.07 -7.57
N GLU A 72 16.58 -9.94 -8.28
CA GLU A 72 17.92 -10.38 -7.86
C GLU A 72 18.90 -9.19 -7.78
N GLY A 73 19.76 -9.19 -6.76
CA GLY A 73 20.79 -8.14 -6.57
C GLY A 73 20.25 -6.79 -6.09
N VAL A 74 18.96 -6.66 -5.80
CA VAL A 74 18.36 -5.46 -5.20
C VAL A 74 18.56 -5.48 -3.69
N ARG A 75 19.16 -4.42 -3.14
CA ARG A 75 19.20 -4.19 -1.69
C ARG A 75 17.85 -3.67 -1.22
N LEU A 76 17.35 -4.12 -0.08
CA LEU A 76 16.04 -3.74 0.41
C LEU A 76 16.12 -2.78 1.60
N GLU A 77 15.15 -1.89 1.71
CA GLU A 77 14.82 -1.22 2.97
C GLU A 77 14.03 -2.15 3.89
N ALA A 78 14.03 -1.85 5.20
CA ALA A 78 13.46 -2.71 6.23
C ALA A 78 11.99 -3.08 5.98
N GLU A 79 11.19 -2.16 5.44
CA GLU A 79 9.79 -2.38 5.10
C GLU A 79 9.64 -3.36 3.92
N ALA A 80 10.49 -3.25 2.90
CA ALA A 80 10.50 -4.17 1.77
C ALA A 80 10.99 -5.57 2.18
N GLU A 81 11.96 -5.66 3.09
CA GLU A 81 12.41 -6.94 3.66
C GLU A 81 11.28 -7.68 4.38
N LYS A 82 10.51 -6.96 5.23
CA LYS A 82 9.37 -7.52 5.95
C LYS A 82 8.26 -8.00 5.00
N ALA A 83 7.98 -7.21 3.96
CA ALA A 83 6.95 -7.51 2.98
C ALA A 83 7.37 -8.62 2.00
N ARG A 84 8.68 -8.77 1.77
CA ARG A 84 9.29 -9.52 0.65
C ARG A 84 8.74 -9.07 -0.71
N ARG A 85 8.47 -7.78 -0.82
CA ARG A 85 7.90 -7.14 -2.01
C ARG A 85 8.52 -5.76 -2.17
N VAL A 86 8.56 -5.28 -3.41
CA VAL A 86 9.03 -3.93 -3.74
C VAL A 86 8.03 -3.27 -4.66
N ASP A 87 7.86 -1.96 -4.48
CA ASP A 87 7.03 -1.14 -5.34
C ASP A 87 7.70 0.21 -5.72
N LEU A 88 8.92 0.43 -5.24
CA LEU A 88 9.80 1.51 -5.64
C LEU A 88 11.24 1.00 -5.68
N LEU A 89 11.96 1.31 -6.76
CA LEU A 89 13.36 0.98 -6.99
C LEU A 89 14.15 2.25 -7.28
N VAL A 90 15.14 2.54 -6.46
CA VAL A 90 15.95 3.76 -6.53
C VAL A 90 17.41 3.43 -6.81
N PRO A 91 18.02 3.99 -7.86
CA PRO A 91 19.45 3.87 -8.10
C PRO A 91 20.27 4.62 -7.04
N THR A 92 21.20 3.91 -6.40
CA THR A 92 22.09 4.45 -5.37
C THR A 92 23.56 4.26 -5.74
N GLY A 93 24.47 4.70 -4.85
CA GLY A 93 25.90 4.48 -5.01
C GLY A 93 26.26 2.98 -5.10
N GLY A 94 25.57 2.14 -4.33
CA GLY A 94 25.84 0.70 -4.19
C GLY A 94 24.90 -0.22 -4.99
N GLY A 95 24.24 0.28 -6.03
CA GLY A 95 23.26 -0.48 -6.81
C GLY A 95 21.83 -0.01 -6.57
N LEU A 96 20.84 -0.89 -6.74
CA LEU A 96 19.43 -0.56 -6.57
C LEU A 96 18.99 -0.77 -5.12
N LEU A 97 18.20 0.18 -4.64
CA LEU A 97 17.50 0.11 -3.37
C LEU A 97 16.01 -0.10 -3.63
N GLY A 98 15.45 -1.20 -3.14
CA GLY A 98 14.03 -1.53 -3.18
C GLY A 98 13.32 -1.10 -1.91
N GLN A 99 12.16 -0.47 -2.08
CA GLN A 99 11.29 -0.02 -1.00
C GLN A 99 9.88 -0.58 -1.20
N TYR A 100 9.11 -0.62 -0.11
CA TYR A 100 7.70 -0.99 -0.11
C TYR A 100 6.84 0.15 0.46
N THR A 101 6.54 1.10 -0.42
CA THR A 101 5.89 2.37 -0.13
C THR A 101 4.40 2.22 0.19
N GLU A 102 3.72 1.23 -0.39
CA GLU A 102 2.33 0.91 -0.03
C GLU A 102 2.20 0.50 1.44
N GLY A 103 3.10 -0.34 1.94
CA GLY A 103 3.14 -0.74 3.35
C GLY A 103 3.40 0.44 4.27
N VAL A 104 4.38 1.29 3.94
CA VAL A 104 4.68 2.53 4.67
C VAL A 104 3.46 3.45 4.74
N ALA A 105 2.78 3.63 3.62
CA ALA A 105 1.58 4.47 3.54
C ALA A 105 0.44 3.92 4.39
N LEU A 106 0.19 2.61 4.32
CA LEU A 106 -0.84 1.95 5.12
C LEU A 106 -0.56 2.12 6.60
N GLU A 107 0.68 1.87 7.02
CA GLU A 107 1.04 1.98 8.43
C GLU A 107 0.82 3.40 8.96
N ARG A 108 1.27 4.42 8.23
CA ARG A 108 1.09 5.82 8.59
C ARG A 108 -0.39 6.20 8.65
N LEU A 109 -1.17 5.77 7.67
CA LEU A 109 -2.62 6.03 7.62
C LEU A 109 -3.33 5.42 8.83
N LEU A 110 -3.03 4.16 9.15
CA LEU A 110 -3.63 3.47 10.30
C LEU A 110 -3.22 4.12 11.62
N ALA A 111 -1.94 4.46 11.79
CA ALA A 111 -1.46 5.13 13.00
C ALA A 111 -2.10 6.51 13.21
N GLN A 112 -2.32 7.26 12.12
CA GLN A 112 -2.90 8.60 12.19
C GLN A 112 -4.42 8.59 12.37
N ARG A 113 -5.13 7.70 11.67
CA ARG A 113 -6.60 7.73 11.58
C ARG A 113 -7.29 6.72 12.47
N PHE A 114 -6.63 5.61 12.80
CA PHE A 114 -7.20 4.48 13.52
C PHE A 114 -6.27 3.93 14.62
N PRO A 115 -5.65 4.78 15.46
CA PRO A 115 -4.70 4.31 16.47
C PRO A 115 -5.38 3.35 17.44
N GLY A 116 -4.87 2.12 17.53
CA GLY A 116 -5.38 1.10 18.45
C GLY A 116 -6.76 0.54 18.09
N ALA A 117 -7.30 0.83 16.89
CA ALA A 117 -8.61 0.33 16.48
C ALA A 117 -8.61 -1.21 16.36
N ARG A 118 -9.75 -1.83 16.63
CA ARG A 118 -9.97 -3.26 16.36
C ARG A 118 -10.51 -3.39 14.95
N ALA A 119 -9.82 -4.16 14.13
CA ALA A 119 -10.11 -4.27 12.71
C ALA A 119 -10.60 -5.66 12.30
N LEU A 120 -11.46 -5.71 11.29
CA LEU A 120 -11.82 -6.93 10.59
C LEU A 120 -11.42 -6.82 9.11
N TRP A 121 -10.54 -7.71 8.67
CA TRP A 121 -10.16 -7.86 7.26
C TRP A 121 -11.23 -8.65 6.50
N LEU A 122 -11.75 -8.06 5.43
CA LEU A 122 -12.77 -8.62 4.55
C LEU A 122 -12.23 -8.72 3.12
N GLY A 123 -12.28 -9.91 2.53
CA GLY A 123 -11.77 -10.21 1.19
C GLY A 123 -10.44 -10.98 1.23
N PRO A 124 -9.83 -11.27 0.06
CA PRO A 124 -8.57 -12.00 -0.02
C PRO A 124 -7.47 -11.43 0.87
N LEU A 125 -6.64 -12.29 1.44
CA LEU A 125 -5.58 -11.89 2.36
C LEU A 125 -4.34 -11.40 1.59
N ARG A 126 -3.85 -10.21 1.95
CA ARG A 126 -2.61 -9.63 1.40
C ARG A 126 -1.48 -9.76 2.40
N PHE A 127 -0.84 -10.92 2.39
CA PHE A 127 0.19 -11.29 3.36
C PHE A 127 1.36 -10.30 3.46
N GLU A 128 1.65 -9.57 2.39
CA GLU A 128 2.67 -8.52 2.34
C GLU A 128 2.29 -7.28 3.18
N LEU A 129 1.01 -7.01 3.40
CA LEU A 129 0.52 -5.87 4.17
C LEU A 129 0.42 -6.15 5.67
N ALA A 130 0.37 -7.42 6.08
CA ALA A 130 0.19 -7.80 7.49
C ALA A 130 1.19 -7.09 8.45
N PRO A 131 2.51 -7.00 8.16
CA PRO A 131 3.46 -6.32 9.06
C PRO A 131 3.14 -4.83 9.32
N PHE A 132 2.36 -4.19 8.45
CA PHE A 132 2.04 -2.76 8.47
C PHE A 132 0.73 -2.46 9.21
N LEU A 133 0.03 -3.48 9.70
CA LEU A 133 -1.16 -3.34 10.53
C LEU A 133 -0.83 -3.03 12.01
N ARG A 134 0.43 -2.80 12.34
CA ARG A 134 0.91 -2.63 13.73
C ARG A 134 0.39 -1.39 14.46
N GLY A 135 -0.18 -0.43 13.74
CA GLY A 135 -0.86 0.74 14.35
C GLY A 135 -2.23 0.41 14.95
N LEU A 136 -2.77 -0.78 14.66
CA LEU A 136 -4.05 -1.27 15.18
C LEU A 136 -3.89 -1.93 16.55
N GLY A 137 -5.01 -2.11 17.25
CA GLY A 137 -5.04 -2.77 18.57
C GLY A 137 -5.30 -4.26 18.49
N GLU A 138 -6.12 -4.70 17.54
CA GLU A 138 -6.46 -6.11 17.31
C GLU A 138 -6.89 -6.28 15.84
N VAL A 139 -6.48 -7.38 15.20
CA VAL A 139 -6.83 -7.68 13.81
C VAL A 139 -7.51 -9.04 13.74
N HIS A 140 -8.74 -9.05 13.27
CA HIS A 140 -9.49 -10.23 12.90
C HIS A 140 -9.49 -10.41 11.38
N VAL A 141 -9.66 -11.63 10.90
CA VAL A 141 -9.70 -11.93 9.46
C VAL A 141 -10.88 -12.83 9.12
N ALA A 142 -11.59 -12.49 8.06
CA ALA A 142 -12.46 -13.43 7.35
C ALA A 142 -11.61 -14.16 6.31
N ALA A 143 -11.41 -15.47 6.48
CA ALA A 143 -10.51 -16.27 5.65
C ALA A 143 -11.21 -17.51 5.09
N PRO A 144 -10.77 -18.04 3.93
CA PRO A 144 -11.36 -19.26 3.36
C PRO A 144 -10.95 -20.53 4.14
N SER A 145 -9.88 -20.46 4.93
CA SER A 145 -9.45 -21.55 5.81
C SER A 145 -8.81 -21.01 7.09
N TYR A 146 -8.87 -21.82 8.16
CA TYR A 146 -8.22 -21.46 9.43
C TYR A 146 -6.71 -21.32 9.26
N ALA A 147 -6.08 -22.25 8.54
CA ALA A 147 -4.65 -22.26 8.31
C ALA A 147 -4.16 -20.99 7.60
N GLU A 148 -4.89 -20.52 6.59
CA GLU A 148 -4.53 -19.30 5.87
C GLU A 148 -4.73 -18.05 6.73
N GLY A 149 -5.84 -17.97 7.46
CA GLY A 149 -6.10 -16.86 8.38
C GLY A 149 -5.08 -16.79 9.53
N ASP A 150 -4.76 -17.93 10.13
CA ASP A 150 -3.77 -18.03 11.21
C ASP A 150 -2.36 -17.70 10.70
N ALA A 151 -1.98 -18.15 9.50
CA ALA A 151 -0.72 -17.79 8.88
C ALA A 151 -0.60 -16.29 8.60
N PHE A 152 -1.70 -15.62 8.26
CA PHE A 152 -1.73 -14.17 8.11
C PHE A 152 -1.56 -13.47 9.46
N LEU A 153 -2.34 -13.87 10.48
CA LEU A 153 -2.26 -13.30 11.82
C LEU A 153 -0.90 -13.56 12.49
N ALA A 154 -0.24 -14.69 12.19
CA ALA A 154 1.09 -15.02 12.69
C ALA A 154 2.16 -14.00 12.27
N ARG A 155 1.94 -13.22 11.20
CA ARG A 155 2.83 -12.13 10.78
C ARG A 155 2.69 -10.87 11.63
N LEU A 156 1.63 -10.77 12.42
CA LEU A 156 1.42 -9.66 13.36
C LEU A 156 2.15 -9.92 14.68
N PRO A 157 2.55 -8.87 15.41
CA PRO A 157 2.91 -8.97 16.82
C PRO A 157 1.81 -9.68 17.62
N ALA A 158 2.19 -10.56 18.55
CA ALA A 158 1.25 -11.39 19.32
C ALA A 158 0.07 -10.62 19.96
N PRO A 159 0.26 -9.41 20.54
CA PRO A 159 -0.85 -8.66 21.15
C PRO A 159 -1.94 -8.23 20.16
N LEU A 160 -1.62 -8.14 18.87
CA LEU A 160 -2.54 -7.65 17.83
C LEU A 160 -3.32 -8.78 17.15
N ARG A 161 -3.00 -10.04 17.47
CA ARG A 161 -3.60 -11.21 16.82
C ARG A 161 -5.00 -11.44 17.36
N GLY A 162 -6.00 -11.19 16.52
CA GLY A 162 -7.39 -11.47 16.82
C GLY A 162 -7.80 -12.88 16.43
N ARG A 163 -8.96 -12.99 15.80
CA ARG A 163 -9.62 -14.27 15.48
C ARG A 163 -9.77 -14.46 13.97
N VAL A 164 -9.75 -15.72 13.56
CA VAL A 164 -10.10 -16.14 12.20
C VAL A 164 -11.58 -16.52 12.19
N ALA A 165 -12.36 -15.90 11.30
CA ALA A 165 -13.73 -16.29 10.99
C ALA A 165 -13.77 -16.96 9.61
N LEU A 166 -14.42 -18.12 9.55
CA LEU A 166 -14.59 -18.91 8.33
C LEU A 166 -16.01 -18.82 7.81
N ARG A 167 -16.98 -18.75 8.74
CA ARG A 167 -18.40 -18.79 8.43
C ARG A 167 -19.03 -17.40 8.49
N PRO A 168 -20.06 -17.11 7.68
CA PRO A 168 -20.75 -15.83 7.72
C PRO A 168 -21.24 -15.43 9.13
N GLU A 169 -21.68 -16.39 9.94
CA GLU A 169 -22.16 -16.14 11.31
C GLU A 169 -21.02 -15.69 12.24
N GLU A 170 -19.84 -16.28 12.09
CA GLU A 170 -18.64 -15.89 12.83
C GLU A 170 -18.19 -14.49 12.43
N VAL A 171 -18.23 -14.19 11.12
CA VAL A 171 -17.95 -12.84 10.59
C VAL A 171 -18.92 -11.83 11.20
N ARG A 172 -20.23 -12.11 11.20
CA ARG A 172 -21.24 -11.23 11.82
C ARG A 172 -20.98 -11.02 13.32
N ALA A 173 -20.59 -12.06 14.04
CA ALA A 173 -20.27 -11.94 15.46
C ALA A 173 -19.02 -11.07 15.71
N LEU A 174 -18.00 -11.16 14.84
CA LEU A 174 -16.80 -10.33 14.92
C LEU A 174 -17.06 -8.88 14.53
N VAL A 175 -17.92 -8.64 13.55
CA VAL A 175 -18.34 -7.29 13.13
C VAL A 175 -18.87 -6.48 14.32
N LEU A 176 -19.61 -7.10 15.25
CA LEU A 176 -20.13 -6.41 16.43
C LEU A 176 -19.05 -6.01 17.46
N ARG A 177 -17.79 -6.41 17.26
CA ARG A 177 -16.68 -6.23 18.20
C ARG A 177 -15.56 -5.34 17.67
N VAL A 178 -15.64 -4.95 16.41
CA VAL A 178 -14.63 -4.15 15.71
C VAL A 178 -15.15 -2.75 15.46
N ASP A 179 -14.21 -1.82 15.32
CA ASP A 179 -14.50 -0.42 15.02
C ASP A 179 -14.09 -0.07 13.58
N LEU A 180 -13.23 -0.90 12.95
CA LEU A 180 -12.70 -0.69 11.60
C LEU A 180 -12.94 -1.92 10.70
N LEU A 181 -13.47 -1.67 9.50
CA LEU A 181 -13.55 -2.66 8.43
C LEU A 181 -12.42 -2.39 7.41
N LEU A 182 -11.52 -3.36 7.22
CA LEU A 182 -10.50 -3.33 6.17
C LEU A 182 -11.03 -4.09 4.96
N LEU A 183 -11.35 -3.38 3.88
CA LEU A 183 -12.05 -3.93 2.71
C LEU A 183 -11.06 -4.18 1.57
N ASN A 184 -10.64 -5.43 1.41
CA ASN A 184 -9.86 -5.89 0.27
C ASN A 184 -10.74 -6.63 -0.74
N THR A 185 -11.90 -6.07 -1.06
CA THR A 185 -12.83 -6.64 -2.04
C THR A 185 -13.61 -5.51 -2.71
N PRO A 186 -13.86 -5.60 -4.03
CA PRO A 186 -14.67 -4.61 -4.74
C PRO A 186 -16.16 -4.70 -4.37
N ARG A 187 -16.60 -5.80 -3.74
CA ARG A 187 -18.00 -6.05 -3.39
C ARG A 187 -18.12 -6.56 -1.96
N PRO A 188 -17.85 -5.71 -0.96
CA PRO A 188 -18.00 -6.09 0.44
C PRO A 188 -19.48 -6.36 0.77
N PRO A 189 -19.78 -7.32 1.67
CA PRO A 189 -21.15 -7.55 2.11
C PRO A 189 -21.67 -6.35 2.90
N LEU A 190 -22.60 -5.60 2.32
CA LEU A 190 -23.07 -4.33 2.88
C LEU A 190 -23.82 -4.50 4.21
N ASP A 191 -24.37 -5.68 4.47
CA ASP A 191 -25.07 -6.04 5.70
C ASP A 191 -24.14 -6.20 6.91
N LEU A 192 -22.83 -6.25 6.69
CA LEU A 192 -21.82 -6.20 7.74
C LEU A 192 -21.46 -4.76 8.14
N ALA A 193 -21.71 -3.78 7.27
CA ALA A 193 -21.48 -2.38 7.59
C ALA A 193 -22.55 -1.87 8.57
N GLN A 194 -22.12 -1.12 9.58
CA GLN A 194 -22.97 -0.56 10.63
C GLN A 194 -22.58 0.91 10.85
N PRO A 195 -23.50 1.77 11.29
CA PRO A 195 -23.27 3.22 11.36
C PRO A 195 -22.13 3.65 12.29
N TYR A 196 -21.68 2.80 13.22
CA TYR A 196 -20.59 3.10 14.15
C TYR A 196 -19.21 2.65 13.64
N HIS A 197 -19.14 1.89 12.55
CA HIS A 197 -17.86 1.48 11.98
C HIS A 197 -17.18 2.64 11.24
N ALA A 198 -15.85 2.61 11.21
CA ALA A 198 -15.08 3.14 10.10
C ALA A 198 -14.81 2.04 9.06
N ALA A 199 -14.57 2.42 7.81
CA ALA A 199 -14.15 1.51 6.75
C ALA A 199 -12.99 2.10 5.96
N LEU A 200 -11.99 1.26 5.66
CA LEU A 200 -10.88 1.58 4.77
C LEU A 200 -10.89 0.59 3.60
N ALA A 201 -11.11 1.09 2.39
CA ALA A 201 -11.07 0.30 1.17
C ALA A 201 -9.64 0.24 0.61
N LEU A 202 -9.11 -0.97 0.44
CA LEU A 202 -7.79 -1.22 -0.15
C LEU A 202 -7.88 -1.42 -1.68
N THR A 203 -9.08 -1.66 -2.21
CA THR A 203 -9.34 -1.86 -3.63
C THR A 203 -10.54 -1.02 -4.08
N PRO A 204 -10.58 -0.55 -5.34
CA PRO A 204 -11.75 0.13 -5.90
C PRO A 204 -13.03 -0.72 -5.83
N GLY A 205 -14.20 -0.06 -5.82
CA GLY A 205 -15.52 -0.71 -5.90
C GLY A 205 -16.32 -0.75 -4.59
N ALA A 206 -15.68 -0.52 -3.45
CA ALA A 206 -16.34 -0.60 -2.13
C ALA A 206 -17.18 0.64 -1.75
N LEU A 207 -17.43 1.58 -2.67
CA LEU A 207 -18.04 2.89 -2.36
C LEU A 207 -19.45 2.77 -1.74
N ALA A 208 -20.22 1.74 -2.08
CA ALA A 208 -21.54 1.51 -1.50
C ALA A 208 -21.52 1.31 0.04
N VAL A 209 -20.37 1.02 0.64
CA VAL A 209 -20.21 0.97 2.10
C VAL A 209 -20.29 2.35 2.74
N ALA A 210 -19.92 3.41 2.01
CA ALA A 210 -19.82 4.77 2.54
C ALA A 210 -21.15 5.28 3.13
N GLU A 211 -22.28 4.85 2.58
CA GLU A 211 -23.62 5.24 3.06
C GLU A 211 -24.02 4.56 4.39
N ARG A 212 -23.25 3.57 4.85
CA ARG A 212 -23.60 2.71 6.00
C ARG A 212 -22.66 2.86 7.19
N VAL A 213 -21.57 3.59 7.06
CA VAL A 213 -20.51 3.70 8.07
C VAL A 213 -20.32 5.15 8.51
N GLN A 214 -19.72 5.36 9.67
CA GLN A 214 -19.44 6.70 10.19
C GLN A 214 -18.38 7.43 9.35
N LEU A 215 -17.36 6.68 8.92
CA LEU A 215 -16.23 7.18 8.16
C LEU A 215 -15.86 6.15 7.10
N PHE A 216 -15.73 6.62 5.85
CA PHE A 216 -15.23 5.82 4.76
C PHE A 216 -13.98 6.47 4.18
N LEU A 217 -12.89 5.71 4.12
CA LEU A 217 -11.68 6.06 3.39
C LEU A 217 -11.57 5.12 2.18
N GLY A 218 -11.42 5.71 1.00
CA GLY A 218 -11.26 4.99 -0.26
C GLY A 218 -9.82 4.54 -0.49
N PRO A 219 -9.57 3.80 -1.59
CA PRO A 219 -8.20 3.44 -1.99
C PRO A 219 -7.33 4.68 -2.26
N GLU A 220 -7.96 5.75 -2.73
CA GLU A 220 -7.34 7.06 -2.99
C GLU A 220 -6.64 7.65 -1.75
N ASP A 221 -7.16 7.40 -0.54
CA ASP A 221 -6.56 7.86 0.72
C ASP A 221 -5.23 7.15 1.00
N LEU A 222 -5.19 5.84 0.75
CA LEU A 222 -3.95 5.05 0.83
C LEU A 222 -2.97 5.44 -0.28
N TRP A 223 -3.47 5.60 -1.51
CA TRP A 223 -2.67 6.00 -2.66
C TRP A 223 -2.04 7.38 -2.47
N SER A 224 -2.78 8.33 -1.90
CA SER A 224 -2.25 9.63 -1.52
C SER A 224 -1.07 9.49 -0.57
N GLY A 225 -1.21 8.74 0.54
CA GLY A 225 -0.11 8.45 1.45
C GLY A 225 1.08 7.74 0.78
N ARG A 226 0.80 6.88 -0.21
CA ARG A 226 1.81 6.18 -0.99
C ARG A 226 2.58 7.11 -1.92
N VAL A 227 1.92 8.08 -2.55
CA VAL A 227 2.59 9.13 -3.32
C VAL A 227 3.61 9.85 -2.45
N TRP A 228 3.25 10.21 -1.21
CA TRP A 228 4.18 10.82 -0.26
C TRP A 228 5.38 9.92 0.02
N ALA A 229 5.16 8.65 0.33
CA ALA A 229 6.23 7.69 0.57
C ALA A 229 7.14 7.49 -0.65
N VAL A 230 6.58 7.49 -1.87
CA VAL A 230 7.36 7.43 -3.12
C VAL A 230 8.26 8.66 -3.27
N LEU A 231 7.71 9.86 -3.08
CA LEU A 231 8.47 11.10 -3.21
C LEU A 231 9.58 11.19 -2.16
N GLU A 232 9.29 10.82 -0.91
CA GLU A 232 10.30 10.71 0.15
C GLU A 232 11.42 9.73 -0.23
N GLY A 233 11.06 8.55 -0.74
CA GLY A 233 12.01 7.54 -1.19
C GLY A 233 12.90 8.00 -2.36
N LEU A 234 12.39 8.91 -3.20
CA LEU A 234 13.15 9.57 -4.28
C LEU A 234 13.99 10.77 -3.80
N GLY A 235 13.94 11.10 -2.50
CA GLY A 235 14.66 12.22 -1.91
C GLY A 235 13.94 13.58 -2.04
N HIS A 236 12.63 13.57 -2.29
CA HIS A 236 11.79 14.76 -2.32
C HIS A 236 10.93 14.80 -1.06
N THR A 237 11.13 15.81 -0.21
CA THR A 237 10.19 16.11 0.87
C THR A 237 9.15 17.06 0.31
N PRO A 238 7.91 16.63 0.05
CA PRO A 238 6.93 17.58 -0.41
C PRO A 238 6.61 18.48 0.80
N LEU A 239 6.59 19.80 0.59
CA LEU A 239 6.21 20.72 1.65
C LEU A 239 4.73 20.46 1.96
N GLY A 240 4.42 20.21 3.23
CA GLY A 240 3.05 20.07 3.73
C GLY A 240 2.25 21.35 3.58
#